data_AF-A0A0Q0GC36-F1
#
_entry.id   AF-A0A0Q0GC36-F1
#
_cell.length_a   1.000
_cell.length_b   1.000
_cell.length_c   1.000
_cell.angle_alpha   90.00
_cell.angle_beta   90.00
_cell.angle_gamma   90.00
#
_symmetry.space_group_name_H-M   'P 1'
#
loop_
_entity.id
_entity.type
_entity.pdbx_description
1 polymer ?
#
loop_
_entity_poly.entity_id
_entity_poly.type
_entity_poly.pdbx_seq_one_letter_code
_entity_poly.pdbx_strand_id
1 'polypeptide(L)'
;MSSVIKLLERLGKDAILSESATSFEKAISESGLTPELITALNNKDVKSLVNQLDVCPEIVCALLPADEDEDESEQEESKITSLAQ
;
A
#
# COMPACT_ATOMS: atom_id res chain seq x y z
N MET A 1 -7.95 -18.54 -6.81
CA MET A 1 -8.31 -17.36 -5.98
C MET A 1 -7.68 -17.53 -4.61
N SER A 2 -6.86 -16.58 -4.17
CA SER A 2 -6.22 -16.62 -2.84
C SER A 2 -7.27 -16.42 -1.73
N SER A 3 -7.11 -17.13 -0.61
CA SER A 3 -7.98 -17.02 0.57
C SER A 3 -8.03 -15.60 1.12
N VAL A 4 -6.91 -14.87 1.07
CA VAL A 4 -6.85 -13.48 1.55
C VAL A 4 -7.66 -12.51 0.71
N ILE A 5 -7.67 -12.68 -0.62
CA ILE A 5 -8.41 -11.80 -1.52
C ILE A 5 -9.92 -11.95 -1.27
N LYS A 6 -10.40 -13.17 -1.00
CA LYS A 6 -11.81 -13.41 -0.63
C LYS A 6 -12.19 -12.77 0.70
N LEU A 7 -11.29 -12.79 1.68
CA LEU A 7 -11.50 -12.12 2.96
C LEU A 7 -11.59 -10.60 2.76
N LEU A 8 -10.65 -10.01 2.01
CA LEU A 8 -10.61 -8.57 1.72
C LEU A 8 -11.82 -8.11 0.90
N GLU A 9 -12.25 -8.92 -0.08
CA GLU A 9 -13.48 -8.67 -0.85
C GLU A 9 -14.71 -8.62 0.08
N ARG A 10 -14.82 -9.61 0.98
CA ARG A 10 -15.92 -9.67 1.94
C ARG A 10 -15.87 -8.50 2.92
N LEU A 11 -14.68 -8.08 3.34
CA LEU A 11 -14.49 -6.90 4.20
C LEU A 11 -14.94 -5.60 3.53
N GLY A 12 -14.65 -5.44 2.23
CA GLY A 12 -15.05 -4.26 1.45
C GLY A 12 -16.53 -4.23 1.10
N LYS A 13 -17.19 -5.40 1.01
CA LYS A 13 -18.63 -5.52 0.72
C LYS A 13 -19.51 -5.41 1.96
N ASP A 14 -19.04 -5.88 3.11
CA ASP A 14 -19.84 -6.04 4.31
C ASP A 14 -19.42 -5.03 5.39
N ALA A 15 -20.14 -3.92 5.48
CA ALA A 15 -19.85 -2.85 6.46
C ALA A 15 -19.87 -3.36 7.91
N ILE A 16 -20.64 -4.41 8.21
CA ILE A 16 -20.77 -5.01 9.54
C ILE A 16 -19.47 -5.72 9.96
N LEU A 17 -18.72 -6.24 8.99
CA LEU A 17 -17.40 -6.83 9.22
C LEU A 17 -16.35 -5.80 9.59
N SER A 18 -16.54 -4.54 9.16
CA SER A 18 -15.68 -3.42 9.54
C SER A 18 -16.05 -2.82 10.90
N GLU A 19 -17.30 -2.93 11.35
CA GLU A 19 -17.79 -2.28 12.58
C GLU A 19 -17.61 -3.13 13.84
N SER A 20 -17.62 -4.46 13.73
CA SER A 20 -17.55 -5.36 14.90
C SER A 20 -16.25 -6.15 14.93
N ALA A 21 -15.47 -5.98 16.00
CA ALA A 21 -14.24 -6.75 16.23
C ALA A 21 -14.51 -8.28 16.24
N THR A 22 -15.64 -8.70 16.79
CA THR A 22 -16.02 -10.12 16.88
C THR A 22 -16.37 -10.72 15.52
N SER A 23 -17.03 -9.96 14.64
CA SER A 23 -17.32 -10.46 13.28
C SER A 23 -16.05 -10.57 12.44
N PHE A 24 -15.11 -9.62 12.61
CA PHE A 24 -13.81 -9.62 11.97
C PHE A 24 -12.95 -10.82 12.37
N GLU A 25 -12.76 -11.07 13.66
CA GLU A 25 -11.98 -12.22 14.16
C GLU A 25 -12.55 -13.57 13.67
N LYS A 26 -13.88 -13.69 13.64
CA LYS A 26 -14.57 -14.87 13.13
C LYS A 26 -14.32 -15.07 11.63
N ALA A 27 -14.40 -13.99 10.84
CA ALA A 27 -14.12 -14.05 9.42
C ALA A 27 -12.66 -14.40 9.11
N ILE A 28 -11.70 -13.88 9.88
CA ILE A 28 -10.29 -14.26 9.77
C ILE A 28 -10.11 -15.75 10.08
N SER A 29 -10.71 -16.23 11.16
CA SER A 29 -10.61 -17.64 11.58
C SER A 29 -11.20 -18.61 10.55
N GLU A 30 -12.28 -18.21 9.87
CA GLU A 30 -12.95 -19.01 8.84
C GLU A 30 -12.29 -18.90 7.45
N SER A 31 -11.38 -17.94 7.25
CA SER A 31 -10.83 -17.63 5.92
C SER A 31 -9.74 -18.58 5.43
N GLY A 32 -9.23 -19.49 6.29
CA GLY A 32 -8.17 -20.43 5.91
C GLY A 32 -6.85 -19.75 5.55
N LEU A 33 -6.54 -18.65 6.24
CA LEU A 33 -5.29 -17.92 6.10
C LEU A 33 -4.13 -18.63 6.81
N THR A 34 -2.91 -18.27 6.43
CA THR A 34 -1.72 -18.71 7.15
C THR A 34 -1.72 -18.12 8.57
N PRO A 35 -1.16 -18.84 9.56
CA PRO A 35 -1.13 -18.36 10.93
C PRO A 35 -0.43 -16.99 11.06
N GLU A 36 0.62 -16.76 10.28
CA GLU A 36 1.35 -15.47 10.25
C GLU A 36 0.47 -14.31 9.79
N LEU A 37 -0.39 -14.53 8.79
CA LEU A 37 -1.30 -13.50 8.29
C LEU A 37 -2.45 -13.24 9.26
N ILE A 38 -2.95 -14.28 9.93
CA ILE A 38 -3.95 -14.16 11.00
C ILE A 38 -3.39 -13.31 12.15
N THR A 39 -2.17 -13.60 12.59
CA THR A 39 -1.49 -12.83 13.64
C THR A 39 -1.26 -11.38 13.22
N ALA A 40 -0.83 -11.15 11.98
CA ALA A 40 -0.62 -9.80 11.44
C ALA A 40 -1.94 -9.00 11.36
N LEU A 41 -3.05 -9.63 10.95
CA LEU A 41 -4.38 -9.01 10.90
C LEU A 41 -4.92 -8.67 12.30
N ASN A 42 -4.78 -9.58 13.27
CA ASN A 42 -5.23 -9.35 14.66
C ASN A 42 -4.42 -8.25 15.35
N ASN A 43 -3.11 -8.23 15.14
CA ASN A 43 -2.21 -7.22 15.72
C ASN A 43 -2.23 -5.89 14.98
N LYS A 44 -2.96 -5.78 13.85
CA LYS A 44 -2.94 -4.62 12.95
C LYS A 44 -1.51 -4.26 12.51
N ASP A 45 -0.66 -5.26 12.33
CA ASP A 45 0.73 -5.08 11.94
C ASP A 45 0.82 -4.78 10.44
N VAL A 46 0.67 -3.49 10.11
CA VAL A 46 0.68 -2.99 8.73
C VAL A 46 1.97 -3.37 7.99
N LYS A 47 3.13 -3.33 8.68
CA LYS A 47 4.42 -3.61 8.04
C LYS A 47 4.51 -5.08 7.61
N SER A 48 4.10 -5.99 8.50
CA SER A 48 4.04 -7.42 8.17
C SER A 48 2.98 -7.72 7.11
N LEU A 49 1.85 -7.03 7.12
CA LEU A 49 0.81 -7.19 6.09
C LEU A 49 1.30 -6.72 4.71
N VAL A 50 1.96 -5.57 4.61
CA VAL A 50 2.53 -5.06 3.35
C VAL A 50 3.54 -6.05 2.76
N ASN A 51 4.43 -6.59 3.59
CA ASN A 51 5.44 -7.56 3.17
C ASN A 51 4.83 -8.91 2.75
N GLN A 52 3.78 -9.37 3.44
CA GLN A 52 3.13 -10.65 3.13
C GLN A 52 2.17 -10.56 1.93
N LEU A 53 1.60 -9.38 1.68
CA LEU A 53 0.64 -9.14 0.60
C LEU A 53 1.30 -8.61 -0.69
N ASP A 54 2.64 -8.48 -0.69
CA ASP A 54 3.44 -7.97 -1.81
C ASP A 54 2.87 -6.65 -2.37
N VAL A 55 2.42 -5.78 -1.46
CA VAL A 55 1.89 -4.47 -1.83
C VAL A 55 3.10 -3.55 -1.98
N CYS A 56 3.38 -3.07 -3.19
CA CYS A 56 4.41 -2.07 -3.45
C CYS A 56 3.78 -0.66 -3.41
N PRO A 57 3.85 0.08 -2.29
CA PRO A 57 3.21 1.40 -2.18
C PRO A 57 3.97 2.55 -2.87
N GLU A 58 5.06 2.31 -3.61
CA GLU A 58 5.76 3.40 -4.32
C GLU A 58 5.07 3.75 -5.64
N ILE A 59 4.12 4.68 -5.56
CA ILE A 59 3.70 5.47 -6.71
C ILE A 59 4.45 6.81 -6.62
N VAL A 60 5.57 6.91 -7.35
CA VAL A 60 6.37 8.13 -7.43
C VAL A 60 5.76 9.03 -8.52
N CYS A 61 5.07 10.09 -8.11
CA CYS A 61 4.68 11.15 -9.03
C CYS A 61 5.83 12.15 -9.15
N ALA A 62 6.50 12.16 -10.30
CA ALA A 62 7.40 13.24 -10.67
C ALA A 62 6.58 14.41 -11.22
N LEU A 63 6.57 15.54 -10.51
CA LEU A 63 6.18 16.82 -11.10
C LEU A 63 7.40 17.34 -11.86
N LEU A 64 7.42 17.13 -13.17
CA LEU A 64 8.32 17.86 -14.05
C LEU A 64 7.76 19.28 -14.16
N PRO A 65 8.58 20.34 -13.97
CA PRO A 65 8.19 21.67 -14.38
C PRO A 65 7.78 21.61 -15.86
N ALA A 66 6.73 22.33 -16.24
CA ALA A 66 6.43 22.48 -17.65
C ALA A 66 7.66 23.11 -18.30
N ASP A 67 8.18 22.48 -19.36
CA ASP A 67 9.05 23.18 -20.28
C ASP A 67 8.20 24.32 -20.85
N GLU A 68 8.36 25.52 -20.28
CA GLU A 68 7.95 26.73 -20.97
C GLU A 68 8.76 26.70 -22.27
N ASP A 69 8.07 26.60 -23.41
CA ASP A 69 8.66 26.73 -24.74
C ASP A 69 9.35 28.10 -24.81
N GLU A 70 10.59 28.20 -24.33
CA GLU A 70 11.47 29.33 -24.55
C GLU A 70 12.58 28.88 -25.48
N ASP A 71 12.68 29.64 -26.57
CA ASP A 71 13.52 29.48 -27.73
C ASP A 71 14.93 28.92 -27.48
N GLU A 72 15.39 28.13 -28.46
CA GLU A 72 16.75 27.62 -28.61
C GLU A 72 17.84 28.60 -28.11
N SER A 73 18.54 28.26 -27.03
CA SER A 73 19.91 28.71 -26.77
C SER A 73 20.61 27.81 -25.75
N GLU A 74 21.68 27.21 -26.23
CA GLU A 74 22.55 26.21 -25.62
C GLU A 74 23.27 26.69 -24.33
N GLN A 75 23.45 25.80 -23.34
CA GLN A 75 24.75 25.29 -22.84
C GLN A 75 24.74 24.82 -21.37
N GLU A 76 25.54 23.78 -21.17
CA GLU A 76 25.73 22.91 -20.01
C GLU A 76 26.17 23.63 -18.72
N GLU A 77 25.78 23.08 -17.56
CA GLU A 77 26.68 22.46 -16.56
C GLU A 77 26.05 22.47 -15.14
N SER A 78 25.83 21.26 -14.64
CA SER A 78 26.31 20.81 -13.32
C SER A 78 26.02 21.70 -12.11
N LYS A 79 24.84 21.55 -11.49
CA LYS A 79 24.71 21.76 -10.04
C LYS A 79 23.58 20.98 -9.36
N ILE A 80 23.64 19.65 -9.42
CA ILE A 80 22.99 18.81 -8.41
C ILE A 80 23.92 18.76 -7.19
N THR A 81 24.07 19.89 -6.50
CA THR A 81 24.68 19.92 -5.17
C THR A 81 23.72 20.56 -4.18
N SER A 82 23.40 19.75 -3.17
CA SER A 82 22.98 20.10 -1.81
C SER A 82 21.61 20.78 -1.60
N LEU A 83 20.67 19.96 -1.16
CA LEU A 83 19.84 20.26 0.02
C LEU A 83 19.68 18.93 0.79
N ALA A 84 20.70 18.39 1.46
CA ALA A 84 21.27 18.80 2.75
C ALA A 84 20.22 18.91 3.88
N GLN A 85 20.20 17.83 4.68
CA GLN A 85 19.80 17.71 6.10
C GLN A 85 18.34 17.86 6.49
#